data_AF-A0A9J6BEY4-F1
#
_entry.id   AF-A0A9J6BEY4-F1
#
_cell.length_a   1.000
_cell.length_b   1.000
_cell.length_c   1.000
_cell.angle_alpha   90.00
_cell.angle_beta   90.00
_cell.angle_gamma   90.00
#
_symmetry.space_group_name_H-M   'P 1'
#
loop_
_entity.id
_entity.type
_entity.pdbx_description
1 polymer ?
#
loop_
_entity_poly.entity_id
_entity_poly.type
_entity_poly.pdbx_seq_one_letter_code
_entity_poly.pdbx_strand_id
1 'polypeptide(L)'
;MSFNLPQNFYSSAPGIMGNMTVADKVPQDMLHLVDAHWYQFPPMNPLWHSLLGFALAIFCIIAFLGNLCVIFIFTKTKSLRTPSNLLVVNLAVSDFMIMFTMGLPMIINCFYETWIFGPLACQIYGMCGSLFGCVSIWTMTMIAFDRYNVIVKGITAKPMTNGGAILRIFFVWAASLIWTILPLFGWNRYTPEGNMTACGTDYLTKGWESRSYVLVYGIWVYFMPLLLIIYSYYFILEAVSAHEKNMREQAKKMNVVSLRSADNQATSVECKLAKVALMTISLWFMAWTPYLIINFASIFNLTKITPLGSIWGSLFAKANAIYNPVVYGISHPKYRAALIKTFPSLACGSENVVDTQSAATGLTTAVIEEKPTA
;
A
#
# COMPACT_ATOMS: atom_id res chain seq x y z
N MET A 1 12.29 -29.33 22.22
CA MET A 1 11.81 -29.44 20.82
C MET A 1 13.00 -29.16 19.92
N SER A 2 13.64 -30.23 19.45
CA SER A 2 14.87 -30.17 18.68
C SER A 2 14.51 -29.96 17.21
N PHE A 3 14.88 -28.83 16.63
CA PHE A 3 14.82 -28.61 15.19
C PHE A 3 15.89 -29.49 14.53
N ASN A 4 15.51 -30.68 14.07
CA ASN A 4 16.36 -31.48 13.19
C ASN A 4 16.33 -30.85 11.79
N LEU A 5 17.33 -30.04 11.48
CA LEU A 5 17.63 -29.63 10.11
C LEU A 5 18.11 -30.87 9.34
N PRO A 6 17.53 -31.20 8.17
CA PRO A 6 18.07 -32.27 7.33
C PRO A 6 19.44 -31.85 6.77
N GLN A 7 20.47 -32.64 7.07
CA GLN A 7 21.88 -32.36 6.85
C GLN A 7 22.39 -32.61 5.41
N ASN A 8 21.53 -32.56 4.38
CA ASN A 8 21.91 -32.95 3.01
C ASN A 8 21.91 -31.77 2.02
N PHE A 9 22.55 -30.64 2.37
CA PHE A 9 22.59 -29.44 1.51
C PHE A 9 23.83 -29.29 0.61
N TYR A 10 24.82 -30.20 0.67
CA TYR A 10 26.02 -30.11 -0.19
C TYR A 10 26.54 -31.49 -0.62
N SER A 11 25.95 -32.08 -1.65
CA SER A 11 26.57 -33.17 -2.39
C SER A 11 26.02 -33.28 -3.82
N SER A 12 26.17 -32.23 -4.63
CA SER A 12 26.00 -32.38 -6.08
C SER A 12 27.31 -32.90 -6.70
N ALA A 13 27.38 -34.21 -6.92
CA ALA A 13 28.34 -34.80 -7.85
C ALA A 13 28.10 -34.24 -9.26
N PRO A 14 29.15 -33.90 -10.03
CA PRO A 14 29.00 -33.34 -11.37
C PRO A 14 28.61 -34.46 -12.35
N GLY A 15 27.30 -34.65 -12.58
CA GLY A 15 26.85 -35.66 -13.55
C GLY A 15 25.34 -35.90 -13.71
N ILE A 16 24.47 -35.36 -12.83
CA ILE A 16 23.02 -35.61 -12.89
C ILE A 16 22.25 -34.28 -12.94
N MET A 17 22.33 -33.56 -14.06
CA MET A 17 21.57 -32.31 -14.28
C MET A 17 20.55 -32.41 -15.41
N GLY A 18 20.27 -33.61 -15.92
CA GLY A 18 19.46 -33.79 -17.13
C GLY A 18 17.94 -33.66 -16.95
N ASN A 19 17.39 -33.91 -15.76
CA ASN A 19 15.94 -34.07 -15.55
C ASN A 19 15.38 -33.36 -14.31
N MET A 20 16.15 -32.47 -13.66
CA MET A 20 15.64 -31.77 -12.49
C MET A 20 14.66 -30.66 -12.90
N THR A 21 13.62 -30.46 -12.10
CA THR A 21 12.60 -29.43 -12.23
C THR A 21 12.64 -28.47 -11.04
N VAL A 22 12.02 -27.30 -11.16
CA VAL A 22 11.88 -26.34 -10.02
C VAL A 22 11.11 -26.95 -8.84
N ALA A 23 10.24 -27.95 -9.10
CA ALA A 23 9.47 -28.64 -8.08
C ALA A 23 10.30 -29.68 -7.30
N ASP A 24 11.45 -30.14 -7.82
CA ASP A 24 12.22 -31.22 -7.18
C ASP A 24 12.95 -30.75 -5.90
N LYS A 25 13.11 -29.43 -5.72
CA LYS A 25 13.60 -28.83 -4.47
C LYS A 25 12.51 -28.65 -3.42
N VAL A 26 11.25 -28.93 -3.75
CA VAL A 26 10.13 -28.74 -2.83
C VAL A 26 10.08 -29.90 -1.83
N PRO A 27 9.96 -29.63 -0.51
CA PRO A 27 9.77 -30.68 0.50
C PRO A 27 8.57 -31.59 0.20
N GLN A 28 8.68 -32.88 0.57
CA GLN A 28 7.66 -33.89 0.24
C GLN A 28 6.27 -33.56 0.78
N ASP A 29 6.20 -32.95 1.97
CA ASP A 29 4.96 -32.50 2.59
C ASP A 29 4.29 -31.35 1.83
N MET A 30 5.01 -30.63 0.98
CA MET A 30 4.52 -29.51 0.17
C MET A 30 4.06 -29.90 -1.24
N LEU A 31 4.49 -31.06 -1.77
CA LEU A 31 4.28 -31.43 -3.18
C LEU A 31 2.80 -31.48 -3.60
N HIS A 32 1.89 -31.83 -2.69
CA HIS A 32 0.45 -31.87 -2.96
C HIS A 32 -0.16 -30.47 -3.26
N LEU A 33 0.54 -29.39 -2.92
CA LEU A 33 0.16 -28.01 -3.25
C LEU A 33 0.77 -27.50 -4.56
N VAL A 34 1.75 -28.21 -5.13
CA VAL A 34 2.46 -27.77 -6.33
C VAL A 34 1.68 -28.21 -7.57
N ASP A 35 1.29 -27.25 -8.39
CA ASP A 35 0.60 -27.54 -9.66
C ASP A 35 1.53 -28.21 -10.67
N ALA A 36 0.98 -29.13 -11.48
CA ALA A 36 1.72 -29.86 -12.52
C ALA A 36 2.41 -28.92 -13.53
N HIS A 37 1.87 -27.71 -13.74
CA HIS A 37 2.47 -26.67 -14.56
C HIS A 37 3.91 -26.35 -14.15
N TRP A 38 4.27 -26.42 -12.87
CA TRP A 38 5.63 -26.05 -12.44
C TRP A 38 6.69 -27.09 -12.77
N TYR A 39 6.32 -28.36 -12.95
CA TYR A 39 7.24 -29.44 -13.29
C TYR A 39 7.84 -29.33 -14.70
N GLN A 40 7.32 -28.44 -15.56
CA GLN A 40 7.87 -28.22 -16.90
C GLN A 40 9.08 -27.27 -16.94
N PHE A 41 9.45 -26.67 -15.80
CA PHE A 41 10.53 -25.69 -15.73
C PHE A 41 11.76 -26.26 -15.00
N PRO A 42 12.98 -25.98 -15.48
CA PRO A 42 14.20 -26.33 -14.76
C PRO A 42 14.32 -25.53 -13.46
N PRO A 43 15.15 -25.98 -12.49
CA PRO A 43 15.49 -25.21 -11.32
C PRO A 43 15.96 -23.81 -11.68
N MET A 44 15.51 -22.82 -10.92
CA MET A 44 15.99 -21.46 -11.08
C MET A 44 17.46 -21.35 -10.71
N ASN A 45 18.19 -20.47 -11.39
CA ASN A 45 19.55 -20.14 -11.02
C ASN A 45 19.56 -19.54 -9.59
N PRO A 46 20.38 -20.06 -8.65
CA PRO A 46 20.51 -19.56 -7.28
C PRO A 46 20.70 -18.04 -7.15
N LEU A 47 21.32 -17.40 -8.15
CA LEU A 47 21.48 -15.95 -8.21
C LEU A 47 20.12 -15.22 -8.16
N TRP A 48 19.09 -15.75 -8.82
CA TRP A 48 17.76 -15.13 -8.80
C TRP A 48 17.12 -15.17 -7.41
N HIS A 49 17.30 -16.27 -6.66
CA HIS A 49 16.84 -16.35 -5.28
C HIS A 49 17.59 -15.35 -4.39
N SER A 50 18.92 -15.25 -4.55
CA SER A 50 19.75 -14.29 -3.82
C SER A 50 19.36 -12.84 -4.08
N LEU A 51 19.18 -12.46 -5.36
CA LEU A 51 18.77 -11.11 -5.76
C LEU A 51 17.38 -10.76 -5.21
N LEU A 52 16.44 -11.71 -5.27
CA LEU A 52 15.09 -11.56 -4.75
C LEU A 52 15.08 -11.38 -3.22
N GLY A 53 15.82 -12.22 -2.50
CA GLY A 53 15.98 -12.12 -1.05
C GLY A 53 16.62 -10.79 -0.63
N PHE A 54 17.65 -10.34 -1.33
CA PHE A 54 18.30 -9.05 -1.09
C PHE A 54 17.35 -7.86 -1.33
N ALA A 55 16.64 -7.84 -2.47
CA ALA A 55 15.66 -6.79 -2.76
C ALA A 55 14.54 -6.75 -1.71
N LEU A 56 14.04 -7.91 -1.28
CA LEU A 56 13.02 -8.01 -0.23
C LEU A 56 13.53 -7.54 1.13
N ALA A 57 14.80 -7.82 1.47
CA ALA A 57 15.39 -7.33 2.72
C ALA A 57 15.39 -5.79 2.76
N ILE A 58 15.77 -5.14 1.65
CA ILE A 58 15.69 -3.69 1.51
C ILE A 58 14.24 -3.21 1.65
N PHE A 59 13.30 -3.86 0.96
CA PHE A 59 11.88 -3.48 1.06
C PHE A 59 11.33 -3.65 2.48
N CYS A 60 11.71 -4.71 3.20
CA CYS A 60 11.29 -4.93 4.59
C CYS A 60 11.79 -3.80 5.49
N ILE A 61 13.06 -3.41 5.37
CA ILE A 61 13.63 -2.32 6.18
C ILE A 61 12.88 -1.01 5.92
N ILE A 62 12.69 -0.65 4.64
CA ILE A 62 11.99 0.59 4.27
C ILE A 62 10.53 0.55 4.74
N ALA A 63 9.83 -0.58 4.53
CA ALA A 63 8.43 -0.70 4.90
C ALA A 63 8.23 -0.67 6.41
N PHE A 64 9.07 -1.36 7.19
CA PHE A 64 8.95 -1.36 8.65
C PHE A 64 9.25 0.00 9.23
N LEU A 65 10.42 0.58 8.92
CA LEU A 65 10.80 1.89 9.45
C LEU A 65 9.85 2.99 8.96
N GLY A 66 9.51 2.97 7.67
CA GLY A 66 8.62 3.95 7.05
C GLY A 66 7.21 3.90 7.64
N ASN A 67 6.56 2.73 7.64
CA ASN A 67 5.18 2.62 8.14
C ASN A 67 5.09 2.79 9.66
N LEU A 68 6.08 2.33 10.44
CA LEU A 68 6.12 2.63 11.89
C LEU A 68 6.30 4.14 12.15
N CYS A 69 7.13 4.83 11.35
CA CYS A 69 7.27 6.28 11.43
C CYS A 69 5.94 6.99 11.10
N VAL A 70 5.23 6.54 10.06
CA VAL A 70 3.90 7.05 9.71
C VAL A 70 2.95 6.89 10.90
N ILE A 71 2.81 5.68 11.43
CA ILE A 71 1.96 5.39 12.59
C ILE A 71 2.34 6.29 13.77
N PHE A 72 3.63 6.39 14.09
CA PHE A 72 4.13 7.20 15.20
C PHE A 72 3.80 8.69 15.05
N ILE A 73 4.10 9.30 13.89
CA ILE A 73 3.86 10.73 13.67
C ILE A 73 2.36 11.06 13.71
N PHE A 74 1.52 10.27 13.04
CA PHE A 74 0.07 10.51 13.03
C PHE A 74 -0.58 10.30 14.42
N THR A 75 -0.06 9.38 15.23
CA THR A 75 -0.59 9.12 16.58
C THR A 75 -0.03 10.07 17.65
N LYS A 76 1.20 10.58 17.49
CA LYS A 76 1.83 11.47 18.47
C LYS A 76 1.47 12.95 18.25
N THR A 77 1.36 13.39 16.99
CA THR A 77 1.15 14.81 16.66
C THR A 77 -0.32 15.21 16.81
N LYS A 78 -0.64 16.05 17.79
CA LYS A 78 -2.03 16.43 18.12
C LYS A 78 -2.82 16.96 16.92
N SER A 79 -2.21 17.78 16.07
CA SER A 79 -2.84 18.39 14.88
C SER A 79 -3.11 17.39 13.74
N LEU A 80 -2.54 16.19 13.80
CA LEU A 80 -2.75 15.12 12.83
C LEU A 80 -3.77 14.07 13.29
N ARG A 81 -4.27 14.13 14.54
CA ARG A 81 -5.23 13.17 15.07
C ARG A 81 -6.67 13.50 14.65
N THR A 82 -6.92 13.45 13.35
CA THR A 82 -8.24 13.66 12.75
C THR A 82 -8.89 12.33 12.35
N PRO A 83 -10.22 12.25 12.23
CA PRO A 83 -10.92 11.05 11.78
C PRO A 83 -10.41 10.50 10.44
N SER A 84 -10.18 11.37 9.44
CA SER A 84 -9.64 10.96 8.13
C SER A 84 -8.25 10.33 8.24
N ASN A 85 -7.42 10.80 9.16
CA ASN A 85 -6.08 10.28 9.35
C ASN A 85 -6.05 8.91 10.04
N LEU A 86 -7.16 8.47 10.66
CA LEU A 86 -7.28 7.08 11.12
C LEU A 86 -7.23 6.09 9.95
N LEU A 87 -7.74 6.48 8.77
CA LEU A 87 -7.62 5.66 7.56
C LEU A 87 -6.17 5.59 7.07
N VAL A 88 -5.42 6.69 7.16
CA VAL A 88 -3.99 6.71 6.81
C VAL A 88 -3.18 5.82 7.74
N VAL A 89 -3.47 5.86 9.05
CA VAL A 89 -2.87 4.94 10.03
C VAL A 89 -3.24 3.49 9.75
N ASN A 90 -4.50 3.20 9.42
CA ASN A 90 -4.94 1.85 9.05
C ASN A 90 -4.19 1.32 7.82
N LEU A 91 -3.98 2.17 6.82
CA LEU A 91 -3.22 1.83 5.62
C LEU A 91 -1.75 1.50 5.97
N ALA A 92 -1.11 2.31 6.82
CA ALA A 92 0.25 2.04 7.28
C ALA A 92 0.37 0.74 8.11
N VAL A 93 -0.64 0.41 8.91
CA VAL A 93 -0.71 -0.89 9.61
C VAL A 93 -0.81 -2.04 8.61
N SER A 94 -1.65 -1.92 7.59
CA SER A 94 -1.77 -2.93 6.52
C SER A 94 -0.45 -3.15 5.77
N ASP A 95 0.20 -2.07 5.36
CA ASP A 95 1.48 -2.11 4.64
C ASP A 95 2.65 -2.58 5.53
N PHE A 96 2.60 -2.35 6.83
CA PHE A 96 3.53 -2.98 7.78
C PHE A 96 3.31 -4.49 7.83
N MET A 97 2.05 -4.91 7.99
CA MET A 97 1.68 -6.30 8.18
C MET A 97 1.91 -7.16 6.94
N ILE A 98 1.75 -6.61 5.73
CA ILE A 98 2.08 -7.34 4.50
C ILE A 98 3.58 -7.69 4.44
N MET A 99 4.48 -6.77 4.81
CA MET A 99 5.92 -7.06 4.82
C MET A 99 6.34 -7.92 6.01
N PHE A 100 5.63 -7.82 7.14
CA PHE A 100 5.88 -8.68 8.30
C PHE A 100 5.53 -10.14 8.01
N THR A 101 4.36 -10.36 7.41
CA THR A 101 3.84 -11.71 7.13
C THR A 101 4.35 -12.30 5.81
N MET A 102 4.69 -11.49 4.81
CA MET A 102 5.17 -11.98 3.52
C MET A 102 6.65 -11.73 3.27
N GLY A 103 7.21 -10.61 3.71
CA GLY A 103 8.59 -10.25 3.44
C GLY A 103 9.56 -11.15 4.18
N LEU A 104 9.43 -11.23 5.51
CA LEU A 104 10.35 -12.02 6.35
C LEU A 104 10.36 -13.51 5.99
N PRO A 105 9.19 -14.19 5.82
CA PRO A 105 9.23 -15.60 5.45
C PRO A 105 9.84 -15.82 4.06
N MET A 106 9.53 -14.96 3.09
CA MET A 106 10.03 -15.12 1.74
C MET A 106 11.55 -14.91 1.66
N ILE A 107 12.12 -13.98 2.44
CA ILE A 107 13.58 -13.81 2.54
C ILE A 107 14.23 -15.12 2.98
N ILE A 108 13.71 -15.78 4.02
CA ILE A 108 14.25 -17.05 4.52
C ILE A 108 14.15 -18.13 3.43
N ASN A 109 12.97 -18.28 2.81
CA ASN A 109 12.77 -19.29 1.76
C ASN A 109 13.58 -19.00 0.48
N CYS A 110 13.94 -17.74 0.20
CA CYS A 110 14.91 -17.41 -0.85
C CYS A 110 16.32 -17.94 -0.52
N PHE A 111 16.76 -17.90 0.74
CA PHE A 111 18.06 -18.50 1.12
C PHE A 111 18.07 -20.02 0.99
N TYR A 112 16.95 -20.69 1.23
CA TYR A 112 16.81 -22.14 1.05
C TYR A 112 16.43 -22.55 -0.38
N GLU A 113 16.20 -21.59 -1.27
CA GLU A 113 15.75 -21.79 -2.66
C GLU A 113 14.42 -22.55 -2.81
N THR A 114 13.66 -22.71 -1.72
CA THR A 114 12.40 -23.46 -1.65
C THR A 114 11.62 -23.11 -0.37
N TRP A 115 10.34 -23.48 -0.32
CA TRP A 115 9.46 -23.22 0.83
C TRP A 115 9.64 -24.30 1.90
N ILE A 116 10.16 -23.91 3.07
CA ILE A 116 10.55 -24.83 4.16
C ILE A 116 9.64 -24.76 5.39
N PHE A 117 8.64 -23.87 5.43
CA PHE A 117 7.78 -23.71 6.60
C PHE A 117 6.54 -24.61 6.62
N GLY A 118 6.43 -25.51 5.64
CA GLY A 118 5.34 -26.46 5.52
C GLY A 118 4.01 -25.85 5.03
N PRO A 119 2.98 -26.70 4.85
CA PRO A 119 1.74 -26.34 4.13
C PRO A 119 0.92 -25.27 4.82
N LEU A 120 0.74 -25.38 6.14
CA LEU A 120 -0.06 -24.42 6.92
C LEU A 120 0.53 -23.00 6.85
N ALA A 121 1.86 -22.87 6.96
CA ALA A 121 2.51 -21.58 6.85
C ALA A 121 2.37 -20.98 5.45
N CYS A 122 2.40 -21.80 4.40
CA CYS A 122 2.16 -21.37 3.02
C CYS A 122 0.74 -20.81 2.84
N GLN A 123 -0.26 -21.47 3.42
CA GLN A 123 -1.64 -21.01 3.41
C GLN A 123 -1.83 -19.70 4.17
N ILE A 124 -1.27 -19.60 5.38
CA ILE A 124 -1.30 -18.36 6.18
C ILE A 124 -0.59 -17.22 5.45
N TYR A 125 0.57 -17.50 4.83
CA TYR A 125 1.31 -16.52 4.03
C TYR A 125 0.46 -15.96 2.88
N GLY A 126 -0.16 -16.85 2.08
CA GLY A 126 -1.02 -16.46 0.96
C GLY A 126 -2.24 -15.67 1.43
N MET A 127 -2.90 -16.15 2.50
CA MET A 127 -4.04 -15.48 3.12
C MET A 127 -3.70 -14.07 3.60
N CYS A 128 -2.64 -13.93 4.41
CA CYS A 128 -2.21 -12.65 4.95
C CYS A 128 -1.86 -11.66 3.85
N GLY A 129 -1.13 -12.10 2.82
CA GLY A 129 -0.81 -11.25 1.68
C GLY A 129 -2.03 -10.71 0.96
N SER A 130 -2.98 -11.60 0.69
CA SER A 130 -4.26 -11.25 0.10
C SER A 130 -5.06 -10.31 1.01
N LEU A 131 -5.07 -10.57 2.33
CA LEU A 131 -5.83 -9.82 3.32
C LEU A 131 -5.36 -8.38 3.39
N PHE A 132 -4.06 -8.17 3.61
CA PHE A 132 -3.50 -6.83 3.73
C PHE A 132 -3.49 -6.08 2.40
N GLY A 133 -3.31 -6.78 1.27
CA GLY A 133 -3.53 -6.19 -0.06
C GLY A 133 -4.95 -5.64 -0.23
N CYS A 134 -5.95 -6.43 0.18
CA CYS A 134 -7.37 -6.05 0.13
C CYS A 134 -7.71 -4.91 1.11
N VAL A 135 -7.19 -4.97 2.34
CA VAL A 135 -7.35 -3.89 3.34
C VAL A 135 -6.75 -2.59 2.82
N SER A 136 -5.58 -2.62 2.17
CA SER A 136 -4.93 -1.41 1.64
C SER A 136 -5.78 -0.71 0.58
N ILE A 137 -6.26 -1.42 -0.45
CA ILE A 137 -7.05 -0.80 -1.54
C ILE A 137 -8.43 -0.33 -1.08
N TRP A 138 -9.09 -1.07 -0.19
CA TRP A 138 -10.38 -0.64 0.35
C TRP A 138 -10.21 0.54 1.31
N THR A 139 -9.11 0.61 2.07
CA THR A 139 -8.77 1.80 2.86
C THR A 139 -8.53 3.00 1.96
N MET A 140 -7.79 2.84 0.86
CA MET A 140 -7.59 3.87 -0.15
C MET A 140 -8.90 4.34 -0.80
N THR A 141 -9.83 3.42 -1.04
CA THR A 141 -11.18 3.74 -1.54
C THR A 141 -11.95 4.59 -0.52
N MET A 142 -11.88 4.24 0.76
CA MET A 142 -12.49 5.05 1.82
C MET A 142 -11.85 6.45 1.95
N ILE A 143 -10.53 6.55 1.74
CA ILE A 143 -9.83 7.85 1.67
C ILE A 143 -10.35 8.65 0.48
N ALA A 144 -10.47 8.06 -0.71
CA ALA A 144 -11.00 8.75 -1.90
C ALA A 144 -12.43 9.27 -1.66
N PHE A 145 -13.30 8.48 -1.02
CA PHE A 145 -14.64 8.93 -0.64
C PHE A 145 -14.65 10.04 0.41
N ASP A 146 -13.73 10.01 1.38
CA ASP A 146 -13.56 11.12 2.32
C ASP A 146 -13.16 12.40 1.59
N ARG A 147 -12.18 12.32 0.68
CA ARG A 147 -11.76 13.46 -0.16
C ARG A 147 -12.92 13.98 -1.01
N TYR A 148 -13.69 13.10 -1.62
CA TYR A 148 -14.88 13.45 -2.39
C TYR A 148 -15.91 14.19 -1.52
N ASN A 149 -16.24 13.67 -0.33
CA ASN A 149 -17.21 14.33 0.55
C ASN A 149 -16.72 15.71 1.01
N VAL A 150 -15.44 15.86 1.35
CA VAL A 150 -14.90 17.15 1.81
C VAL A 150 -14.81 18.17 0.67
N ILE A 151 -14.34 17.79 -0.51
CA ILE A 151 -14.05 18.72 -1.61
C ILE A 151 -15.29 19.02 -2.46
N VAL A 152 -16.08 17.98 -2.79
CA VAL A 152 -17.20 18.12 -3.73
C VAL A 152 -18.47 18.58 -3.03
N LYS A 153 -18.80 18.00 -1.88
CA LYS A 153 -20.01 18.36 -1.12
C LYS A 153 -19.79 19.54 -0.15
N GLY A 154 -18.54 19.76 0.29
CA GLY A 154 -18.18 20.90 1.14
C GLY A 154 -19.04 20.99 2.40
N ILE A 155 -19.62 22.18 2.64
CA ILE A 155 -20.43 22.49 3.84
C ILE A 155 -21.68 21.60 3.96
N THR A 156 -22.19 21.07 2.84
CA THR A 156 -23.37 20.19 2.85
C THR A 156 -23.04 18.75 3.28
N ALA A 157 -21.76 18.36 3.26
CA ALA A 157 -21.36 17.06 3.76
C ALA A 157 -21.26 17.03 5.27
N LYS A 158 -21.80 15.96 5.86
CA LYS A 158 -21.54 15.63 7.27
C LYS A 158 -20.04 15.29 7.44
N PRO A 159 -19.31 16.02 8.30
CA PRO A 159 -17.89 15.73 8.53
C PRO A 159 -17.67 14.31 9.04
N MET A 160 -16.54 13.70 8.67
CA MET A 160 -16.17 12.40 9.22
C MET A 160 -15.96 12.52 10.74
N THR A 161 -16.54 11.61 11.50
CA THR A 161 -16.33 11.48 12.95
C THR A 161 -15.42 10.30 13.25
N ASN A 162 -14.81 10.27 14.44
CA ASN A 162 -13.98 9.12 14.86
C ASN A 162 -14.76 7.80 14.80
N GLY A 163 -15.99 7.77 15.30
CA GLY A 163 -16.86 6.58 15.20
C GLY A 163 -17.14 6.17 13.76
N GLY A 164 -17.37 7.15 12.87
CA GLY A 164 -17.54 6.89 11.44
C GLY A 164 -16.29 6.35 10.75
N ALA A 165 -15.10 6.81 11.13
CA ALA A 165 -13.84 6.29 10.61
C ALA A 165 -13.59 4.85 11.09
N ILE A 166 -13.77 4.59 12.39
CA ILE A 166 -13.63 3.26 12.99
C ILE A 166 -14.59 2.27 12.36
N LEU A 167 -15.85 2.65 12.13
CA LEU A 167 -16.84 1.79 11.47
C LEU A 167 -16.41 1.41 10.05
N ARG A 168 -15.85 2.36 9.28
CA ARG A 168 -15.32 2.07 7.94
C ARG A 168 -14.12 1.13 8.00
N ILE A 169 -13.19 1.36 8.94
CA ILE A 169 -12.05 0.47 9.15
C ILE A 169 -12.54 -0.95 9.47
N PHE A 170 -13.47 -1.09 10.42
CA PHE A 170 -14.06 -2.37 10.78
C PHE A 170 -14.69 -3.08 9.56
N PHE A 171 -15.47 -2.35 8.76
CA PHE A 171 -16.04 -2.88 7.52
C PHE A 171 -14.96 -3.37 6.55
N VAL A 172 -13.90 -2.58 6.33
CA VAL A 172 -12.78 -2.96 5.45
C VAL A 172 -12.11 -4.24 5.91
N TRP A 173 -11.81 -4.38 7.21
CA TRP A 173 -11.20 -5.58 7.75
C TRP A 173 -12.12 -6.80 7.67
N ALA A 174 -13.38 -6.66 8.08
CA ALA A 174 -14.36 -7.74 8.06
C ALA A 174 -14.60 -8.24 6.62
N ALA A 175 -14.83 -7.32 5.68
CA ALA A 175 -15.04 -7.69 4.28
C ALA A 175 -13.79 -8.33 3.66
N SER A 176 -12.60 -7.78 3.93
CA SER A 176 -11.34 -8.36 3.43
C SER A 176 -11.11 -9.75 3.99
N LEU A 177 -11.34 -9.97 5.29
CA LEU A 177 -11.18 -11.27 5.94
C LEU A 177 -12.15 -12.31 5.38
N ILE A 178 -13.42 -11.93 5.14
CA ILE A 178 -14.40 -12.83 4.52
C ILE A 178 -13.88 -13.32 3.18
N TRP A 179 -13.37 -12.44 2.32
CA TRP A 179 -12.86 -12.87 1.01
C TRP A 179 -11.63 -13.76 1.11
N THR A 180 -10.68 -13.43 1.97
CA THR A 180 -9.38 -14.11 1.99
C THR A 180 -9.36 -15.40 2.81
N ILE A 181 -10.38 -15.64 3.63
CA ILE A 181 -10.50 -16.92 4.33
C ILE A 181 -11.13 -18.02 3.47
N LEU A 182 -11.90 -17.66 2.42
CA LEU A 182 -12.62 -18.61 1.58
C LEU A 182 -11.72 -19.68 0.90
N PRO A 183 -10.50 -19.37 0.42
CA PRO A 183 -9.58 -20.38 -0.09
C PRO A 183 -9.12 -21.41 0.94
N LEU A 184 -9.28 -21.14 2.24
CA LEU A 184 -9.02 -22.13 3.29
C LEU A 184 -10.17 -23.13 3.46
N PHE A 185 -11.36 -22.80 2.92
CA PHE A 185 -12.58 -23.60 3.03
C PHE A 185 -13.05 -24.17 1.69
N GLY A 186 -12.15 -24.20 0.69
CA GLY A 186 -12.42 -24.86 -0.60
C GLY A 186 -13.14 -24.00 -1.63
N TRP A 187 -13.03 -22.67 -1.54
CA TRP A 187 -13.27 -21.80 -2.70
C TRP A 187 -11.95 -21.12 -3.10
N ASN A 188 -11.24 -21.79 -4.00
CA ASN A 188 -9.82 -21.71 -4.32
C ASN A 188 -8.94 -22.35 -3.22
N ARG A 189 -7.61 -22.21 -3.34
CA ARG A 189 -6.59 -22.65 -2.37
C ARG A 189 -5.37 -21.74 -2.43
N TYR A 190 -4.57 -21.73 -1.36
CA TYR A 190 -3.27 -21.06 -1.34
C TYR A 190 -2.15 -22.07 -1.63
N THR A 191 -1.33 -21.78 -2.64
CA THR A 191 -0.28 -22.69 -3.15
C THR A 191 1.04 -21.95 -3.39
N PRO A 192 2.18 -22.66 -3.46
CA PRO A 192 3.45 -22.06 -3.87
C PRO A 192 3.39 -21.38 -5.24
N GLU A 193 4.08 -20.25 -5.36
CA GLU A 193 4.33 -19.55 -6.62
C GLU A 193 5.45 -20.23 -7.41
N GLY A 194 5.68 -19.80 -8.66
CA GLY A 194 6.56 -20.52 -9.60
C GLY A 194 8.02 -20.65 -9.19
N ASN A 195 8.53 -19.83 -8.28
CA ASN A 195 9.89 -19.96 -7.75
C ASN A 195 9.97 -20.79 -6.46
N MET A 196 8.85 -21.31 -5.97
CA MET A 196 8.72 -22.10 -4.75
C MET A 196 9.13 -21.41 -3.44
N THR A 197 9.35 -20.08 -3.40
CA THR A 197 9.74 -19.39 -2.14
C THR A 197 8.68 -18.46 -1.57
N ALA A 198 7.54 -18.35 -2.25
CA ALA A 198 6.38 -17.58 -1.85
C ALA A 198 5.11 -18.39 -2.11
N CYS A 199 4.01 -18.03 -1.45
CA CYS A 199 2.70 -18.62 -1.68
C CYS A 199 1.66 -17.55 -2.04
N GLY A 200 0.68 -17.93 -2.84
CA GLY A 200 -0.38 -17.04 -3.30
C GLY A 200 -1.65 -17.82 -3.65
N THR A 201 -2.66 -17.11 -4.11
CA THR A 201 -3.91 -17.71 -4.61
C THR A 201 -3.60 -18.62 -5.80
N ASP A 202 -4.28 -19.76 -5.91
CA ASP A 202 -4.14 -20.64 -7.06
C ASP A 202 -4.82 -20.02 -8.29
N TYR A 203 -3.98 -19.56 -9.22
CA TYR A 203 -4.38 -19.06 -10.55
C TYR A 203 -4.12 -20.07 -11.66
N LEU A 204 -3.64 -21.28 -11.36
CA LEU A 204 -3.31 -22.33 -12.33
C LEU A 204 -4.44 -23.34 -12.47
N THR A 205 -5.11 -23.73 -11.39
CA THR A 205 -6.21 -24.69 -11.43
C THR A 205 -7.36 -24.18 -12.31
N LYS A 206 -7.78 -24.99 -13.28
CA LYS A 206 -8.80 -24.65 -14.28
C LYS A 206 -10.22 -25.03 -13.90
N GLY A 207 -10.39 -25.66 -12.73
CA GLY A 207 -11.70 -25.96 -12.15
C GLY A 207 -12.52 -24.68 -11.95
N TRP A 208 -13.85 -24.80 -12.07
CA TRP A 208 -14.75 -23.65 -11.96
C TRP A 208 -14.68 -23.00 -10.57
N GLU A 209 -14.53 -23.79 -9.51
CA GLU A 209 -14.35 -23.33 -8.14
C GLU A 209 -13.17 -22.33 -8.04
N SER A 210 -11.99 -22.72 -8.50
CA SER A 210 -10.79 -21.89 -8.39
C SER A 210 -10.85 -20.67 -9.31
N ARG A 211 -11.31 -20.86 -10.56
CA ARG A 211 -11.44 -19.77 -11.53
C ARG A 211 -12.48 -18.73 -11.11
N SER A 212 -13.64 -19.16 -10.64
CA SER A 212 -14.71 -18.25 -10.20
C SER A 212 -14.27 -17.39 -9.01
N TYR A 213 -13.51 -17.96 -8.07
CA TYR A 213 -12.91 -17.19 -6.99
C TYR A 213 -11.99 -16.08 -7.52
N VAL A 214 -11.02 -16.41 -8.40
CA VAL A 214 -10.08 -15.41 -8.94
C VAL A 214 -10.82 -14.28 -9.68
N LEU A 215 -11.88 -14.62 -10.43
CA LEU A 215 -12.68 -13.63 -11.15
C LEU A 215 -13.46 -12.71 -10.21
N VAL A 216 -14.25 -13.28 -9.29
CA VAL A 216 -15.10 -12.50 -8.39
C VAL A 216 -14.26 -11.72 -7.38
N TYR A 217 -13.20 -12.34 -6.85
CA TYR A 217 -12.25 -11.66 -5.98
C TYR A 217 -11.51 -10.54 -6.72
N GLY A 218 -11.11 -10.76 -7.98
CA GLY A 218 -10.54 -9.71 -8.84
C GLY A 218 -11.50 -8.52 -9.05
N ILE A 219 -12.79 -8.77 -9.22
CA ILE A 219 -13.81 -7.71 -9.27
C ILE A 219 -13.83 -6.94 -7.94
N TRP A 220 -13.86 -7.64 -6.81
CA TRP A 220 -13.93 -7.03 -5.49
C TRP A 220 -12.68 -6.23 -5.09
N VAL A 221 -11.49 -6.76 -5.36
CA VAL A 221 -10.22 -6.20 -4.86
C VAL A 221 -9.56 -5.25 -5.86
N TYR A 222 -9.97 -5.27 -7.12
CA TYR A 222 -9.34 -4.46 -8.16
C TYR A 222 -10.34 -3.59 -8.92
N PHE A 223 -11.28 -4.20 -9.66
CA PHE A 223 -12.13 -3.45 -10.58
C PHE A 223 -13.16 -2.55 -9.87
N MET A 224 -13.80 -3.05 -8.81
CA MET A 224 -14.77 -2.26 -8.05
C MET A 224 -14.09 -1.07 -7.35
N PRO A 225 -12.99 -1.23 -6.58
CA PRO A 225 -12.24 -0.09 -6.06
C PRO A 225 -11.80 0.89 -7.14
N LEU A 226 -11.29 0.40 -8.27
CA LEU A 226 -10.88 1.24 -9.40
C LEU A 226 -12.02 2.13 -9.89
N LEU A 227 -13.20 1.55 -10.14
CA LEU A 227 -14.37 2.30 -10.61
C LEU A 227 -14.86 3.32 -9.59
N LEU A 228 -14.89 2.96 -8.30
CA LEU A 228 -15.30 3.87 -7.22
C LEU A 228 -14.33 5.04 -7.04
N ILE A 229 -13.03 4.78 -7.19
CA ILE A 229 -11.97 5.78 -7.16
C ILE A 229 -12.07 6.69 -8.37
N ILE A 230 -12.23 6.15 -9.59
CA ILE A 230 -12.41 6.93 -10.82
C ILE A 230 -13.62 7.86 -10.67
N TYR A 231 -14.76 7.32 -10.20
CA TYR A 231 -15.95 8.11 -9.93
C TYR A 231 -15.65 9.27 -8.96
N SER A 232 -15.00 8.97 -7.83
CA SER A 232 -14.67 9.98 -6.82
C SER A 232 -13.76 11.07 -7.39
N TYR A 233 -12.70 10.67 -8.10
CA TYR A 233 -11.71 11.60 -8.63
C TYR A 233 -12.18 12.39 -9.83
N TYR A 234 -13.11 11.87 -10.63
CA TYR A 234 -13.76 12.64 -11.70
C TYR A 234 -14.37 13.94 -11.16
N PHE A 235 -15.22 13.83 -10.13
CA PHE A 235 -15.86 15.00 -9.51
C PHE A 235 -14.89 15.84 -8.65
N ILE A 236 -13.89 15.23 -8.00
CA ILE A 236 -12.85 15.99 -7.29
C ILE A 236 -12.11 16.89 -8.28
N LEU A 237 -11.71 16.38 -9.44
CA LEU A 237 -10.97 17.15 -10.45
C LEU A 237 -11.80 18.29 -11.03
N GLU A 238 -13.10 18.07 -11.25
CA GLU A 238 -14.04 19.10 -11.65
C GLU A 238 -14.13 20.22 -10.60
N ALA A 239 -14.35 19.85 -9.33
CA ALA A 239 -14.43 20.81 -8.22
C ALA A 239 -13.11 21.59 -8.01
N VAL A 240 -11.95 20.90 -8.11
CA VAL A 240 -10.63 21.52 -8.00
C VAL A 240 -10.41 22.54 -9.12
N SER A 241 -10.79 22.18 -10.36
CA SER A 241 -10.63 23.06 -11.52
C SER A 241 -11.52 24.30 -11.41
N ALA A 242 -12.76 24.16 -10.92
CA ALA A 242 -13.63 25.29 -10.61
C ALA A 242 -13.04 26.19 -9.50
N HIS A 243 -12.51 25.59 -8.42
CA HIS A 243 -11.88 26.32 -7.33
C HIS A 243 -10.62 27.09 -7.78
N GLU A 244 -9.76 26.47 -8.58
CA GLU A 244 -8.56 27.12 -9.14
C GLU A 244 -8.91 28.27 -10.09
N LYS A 245 -9.94 28.11 -10.93
CA LYS A 245 -10.45 29.19 -11.81
C LYS A 245 -10.99 30.37 -10.98
N ASN A 246 -11.83 30.09 -10.00
CA ASN A 246 -12.39 31.13 -9.11
C ASN A 246 -11.29 31.86 -8.36
N MET A 247 -10.27 31.13 -7.89
CA MET A 247 -9.11 31.72 -7.22
C MET A 247 -8.32 32.66 -8.14
N ARG A 248 -8.10 32.25 -9.41
CA ARG A 248 -7.42 33.09 -10.40
C ARG A 248 -8.22 34.35 -10.73
N GLU A 249 -9.54 34.26 -10.79
CA GLU A 249 -10.42 35.41 -11.03
C GLU A 249 -10.47 36.36 -9.83
N GLN A 250 -10.50 35.84 -8.60
CA GLN A 250 -10.41 36.66 -7.38
C GLN A 250 -9.07 37.40 -7.30
N ALA A 251 -7.96 36.73 -7.65
CA ALA A 251 -6.63 37.36 -7.69
C ALA A 251 -6.53 38.52 -8.70
N LYS A 252 -7.31 38.50 -9.79
CA LYS A 252 -7.36 39.61 -10.76
C LYS A 252 -8.18 40.81 -10.26
N LYS A 253 -9.13 40.59 -9.35
CA LYS A 253 -10.05 41.62 -8.85
C LYS A 253 -9.54 42.33 -7.59
N MET A 254 -8.56 41.75 -6.88
CA MET A 254 -8.04 42.29 -5.63
C MET A 254 -6.58 42.74 -5.77
N ASN A 255 -6.34 44.05 -5.72
CA ASN A 255 -5.00 44.66 -5.70
C ASN A 255 -4.47 44.88 -4.27
N VAL A 256 -4.85 44.03 -3.31
CA VAL A 256 -4.48 44.18 -1.89
C VAL A 256 -4.00 42.85 -1.31
N VAL A 257 -2.85 42.92 -0.65
CA VAL A 257 -2.03 41.85 -0.07
C VAL A 257 -2.71 41.02 1.04
N SER A 258 -3.97 41.26 1.42
CA SER A 258 -4.54 40.60 2.59
C SER A 258 -5.84 39.83 2.32
N LEU A 259 -5.84 38.62 2.89
CA LEU A 259 -6.94 37.68 3.07
C LEU A 259 -7.28 36.83 1.84
N ARG A 260 -6.41 35.84 1.59
CA ARG A 260 -6.94 34.49 1.31
C ARG A 260 -7.94 34.21 2.43
N SER A 261 -9.24 34.18 2.13
CA SER A 261 -10.23 33.76 3.13
C SER A 261 -9.77 32.42 3.72
N ALA A 262 -9.95 32.25 5.04
CA ALA A 262 -9.55 31.02 5.72
C ALA A 262 -10.12 29.77 5.01
N ASP A 263 -11.31 29.90 4.41
CA ASP A 263 -11.99 28.87 3.63
C ASP A 263 -11.26 28.50 2.33
N ASN A 264 -10.73 29.49 1.60
CA ASN A 264 -9.94 29.24 0.38
C ASN A 264 -8.63 28.53 0.71
N GLN A 265 -7.99 28.89 1.82
CA GLN A 265 -6.78 28.20 2.28
C GLN A 265 -7.07 26.77 2.76
N ALA A 266 -8.17 26.56 3.48
CA ALA A 266 -8.61 25.23 3.90
C ALA A 266 -8.86 24.32 2.69
N THR A 267 -9.61 24.81 1.70
CA THR A 267 -9.90 24.07 0.46
C THR A 267 -8.62 23.69 -0.29
N SER A 268 -7.67 24.62 -0.43
CA SER A 268 -6.38 24.33 -1.08
C SER A 268 -5.59 23.22 -0.37
N VAL A 269 -5.64 23.16 0.96
CA VAL A 269 -5.01 22.08 1.73
C VAL A 269 -5.68 20.74 1.43
N GLU A 270 -7.01 20.68 1.41
CA GLU A 270 -7.75 19.45 1.10
C GLU A 270 -7.47 18.97 -0.33
N CYS A 271 -7.36 19.88 -1.30
CA CYS A 271 -6.95 19.57 -2.68
C CYS A 271 -5.53 18.98 -2.75
N LYS A 272 -4.58 19.49 -1.97
CA LYS A 272 -3.23 18.91 -1.86
C LYS A 272 -3.28 17.49 -1.29
N LEU A 273 -4.09 17.26 -0.26
CA LEU A 273 -4.28 15.93 0.33
C LEU A 273 -4.93 14.96 -0.67
N ALA A 274 -5.87 15.42 -1.50
CA ALA A 274 -6.45 14.60 -2.57
C ALA A 274 -5.42 14.22 -3.65
N LYS A 275 -4.50 15.13 -4.01
CA LYS A 275 -3.38 14.83 -4.92
C LYS A 275 -2.42 13.80 -4.33
N VAL A 276 -2.10 13.90 -3.04
CA VAL A 276 -1.29 12.90 -2.33
C VAL A 276 -1.97 11.53 -2.34
N ALA A 277 -3.26 11.48 -2.01
CA ALA A 277 -4.03 10.23 -2.05
C ALA A 277 -4.09 9.62 -3.46
N LEU A 278 -4.23 10.45 -4.51
CA LEU A 278 -4.25 9.98 -5.90
C LEU A 278 -2.92 9.36 -6.29
N MET A 279 -1.81 9.97 -5.89
CA MET A 279 -0.47 9.44 -6.14
C MET A 279 -0.27 8.08 -5.47
N THR A 280 -0.64 7.93 -4.20
CA THR A 280 -0.55 6.64 -3.50
C THR A 280 -1.44 5.57 -4.15
N ILE A 281 -2.65 5.94 -4.57
CA ILE A 281 -3.57 5.05 -5.29
C ILE A 281 -2.99 4.59 -6.62
N SER A 282 -2.45 5.51 -7.42
CA SER A 282 -1.83 5.20 -8.71
C SER A 282 -0.65 4.25 -8.54
N LEU A 283 0.17 4.44 -7.50
CA LEU A 283 1.28 3.55 -7.18
C LEU A 283 0.81 2.15 -6.75
N TRP A 284 -0.30 2.06 -6.01
CA TRP A 284 -0.92 0.77 -5.70
C TRP A 284 -1.35 0.04 -6.96
N PHE A 285 -2.11 0.70 -7.85
CA PHE A 285 -2.52 0.08 -9.10
C PHE A 285 -1.33 -0.31 -9.96
N MET A 286 -0.33 0.56 -10.09
CA MET A 286 0.91 0.25 -10.79
C MET A 286 1.58 -1.02 -10.24
N ALA A 287 1.71 -1.15 -8.92
CA ALA A 287 2.33 -2.29 -8.27
C ALA A 287 1.56 -3.61 -8.49
N TRP A 288 0.24 -3.57 -8.36
CA TRP A 288 -0.61 -4.77 -8.37
C TRP A 288 -1.07 -5.19 -9.77
N THR A 289 -1.08 -4.29 -10.75
CA THR A 289 -1.53 -4.59 -12.13
C THR A 289 -0.77 -5.77 -12.75
N PRO A 290 0.58 -5.85 -12.69
CA PRO A 290 1.30 -6.97 -13.29
C PRO A 290 0.91 -8.31 -12.68
N TYR A 291 0.71 -8.36 -11.35
CA TYR A 291 0.27 -9.56 -10.66
C TYR A 291 -1.15 -9.97 -11.07
N LEU A 292 -2.08 -9.02 -11.17
CA LEU A 292 -3.42 -9.26 -11.70
C LEU A 292 -3.37 -9.84 -13.12
N ILE A 293 -2.56 -9.25 -14.00
CA ILE A 293 -2.40 -9.71 -15.38
C ILE A 293 -1.87 -11.15 -15.42
N ILE A 294 -0.89 -11.51 -14.58
CA ILE A 294 -0.36 -12.88 -14.49
C ILE A 294 -1.47 -13.86 -14.08
N ASN A 295 -2.24 -13.52 -13.04
CA ASN A 295 -3.34 -14.34 -12.55
C ASN A 295 -4.41 -14.54 -13.64
N PHE A 296 -4.82 -13.44 -14.29
CA PHE A 296 -5.86 -13.45 -15.32
C PHE A 296 -5.39 -14.17 -16.59
N ALA A 297 -4.17 -13.89 -17.06
CA ALA A 297 -3.58 -14.56 -18.21
C ALA A 297 -3.46 -16.08 -17.97
N SER A 298 -3.17 -16.50 -16.74
CA SER A 298 -3.17 -17.90 -16.37
C SER A 298 -4.58 -18.51 -16.43
N ILE A 299 -5.58 -17.97 -15.72
CA ILE A 299 -6.92 -18.60 -15.68
C ILE A 299 -7.58 -18.72 -17.08
N PHE A 300 -7.29 -17.77 -17.98
CA PHE A 300 -7.77 -17.74 -19.36
C PHE A 300 -6.83 -18.43 -20.37
N ASN A 301 -5.71 -19.02 -19.93
CA ASN A 301 -4.73 -19.70 -20.77
C ASN A 301 -4.19 -18.82 -21.92
N LEU A 302 -4.00 -17.52 -21.67
CA LEU A 302 -3.55 -16.56 -22.68
C LEU A 302 -2.05 -16.66 -22.96
N THR A 303 -1.26 -17.07 -21.96
CA THR A 303 0.19 -17.23 -22.10
C THR A 303 0.74 -18.23 -21.09
N LYS A 304 1.95 -18.76 -21.36
CA LYS A 304 2.67 -19.63 -20.43
C LYS A 304 3.30 -18.76 -19.33
N ILE A 305 2.93 -19.02 -18.07
CA ILE A 305 3.51 -18.34 -16.91
C ILE A 305 4.83 -19.03 -16.53
N THR A 306 5.92 -18.27 -16.45
CA THR A 306 7.24 -18.79 -16.05
C THR A 306 7.52 -18.49 -14.57
N PRO A 307 8.39 -19.27 -13.90
CA PRO A 307 8.81 -19.01 -12.51
C PRO A 307 9.27 -17.58 -12.25
N LEU A 308 10.09 -17.03 -13.16
CA LEU A 308 10.57 -15.66 -13.09
C LEU A 308 9.43 -14.65 -13.30
N GLY A 309 8.57 -14.87 -14.30
CA GLY A 309 7.44 -13.98 -14.58
C GLY A 309 6.49 -13.87 -13.38
N SER A 310 6.10 -14.99 -12.77
CA SER A 310 5.23 -15.00 -11.60
C SER A 310 5.85 -14.28 -10.42
N ILE A 311 7.12 -14.61 -10.09
CA ILE A 311 7.71 -14.11 -8.85
C ILE A 311 8.07 -12.63 -8.90
N TRP A 312 8.53 -12.12 -10.05
CA TRP A 312 8.80 -10.70 -10.20
C TRP A 312 7.51 -9.88 -10.19
N GLY A 313 6.41 -10.41 -10.74
CA GLY A 313 5.09 -9.81 -10.57
C GLY A 313 4.64 -9.76 -9.10
N SER A 314 4.85 -10.86 -8.36
CA SER A 314 4.56 -10.94 -6.92
C SER A 314 5.41 -9.97 -6.10
N LEU A 315 6.70 -9.86 -6.42
CA LEU A 315 7.61 -8.91 -5.76
C LEU A 315 7.17 -7.47 -6.00
N PHE A 316 6.81 -7.13 -7.24
CA PHE A 316 6.38 -5.78 -7.58
C PHE A 316 5.09 -5.39 -6.85
N ALA A 317 4.15 -6.32 -6.69
CA ALA A 317 2.97 -6.12 -5.85
C ALA A 317 3.34 -5.86 -4.37
N LYS A 318 4.32 -6.60 -3.82
CA LYS A 318 4.80 -6.38 -2.43
C LYS A 318 5.50 -5.03 -2.26
N ALA A 319 6.17 -4.52 -3.29
CA ALA A 319 6.82 -3.21 -3.27
C ALA A 319 5.83 -2.04 -3.02
N ASN A 320 4.52 -2.25 -3.22
CA ASN A 320 3.50 -1.28 -2.82
C ASN A 320 3.69 -0.77 -1.36
N ALA A 321 4.07 -1.67 -0.45
CA ALA A 321 4.18 -1.37 0.98
C ALA A 321 5.22 -0.29 1.33
N ILE A 322 6.16 -0.01 0.43
CA ILE A 322 7.22 1.00 0.66
C ILE A 322 6.87 2.38 0.09
N TYR A 323 5.87 2.48 -0.80
CA TYR A 323 5.60 3.73 -1.52
C TYR A 323 4.93 4.79 -0.64
N ASN A 324 3.95 4.38 0.18
CA ASN A 324 3.12 5.31 0.94
C ASN A 324 3.93 6.20 1.92
N PRO A 325 4.82 5.65 2.77
CA PRO A 325 5.65 6.48 3.66
C PRO A 325 6.53 7.49 2.91
N VAL A 326 7.10 7.09 1.76
CA VAL A 326 7.93 7.95 0.92
C VAL A 326 7.10 9.11 0.36
N VAL A 327 5.92 8.80 -0.20
CA VAL A 327 4.99 9.81 -0.71
C VAL A 327 4.55 10.78 0.38
N TYR A 328 4.27 10.30 1.60
CA TYR A 328 3.90 11.18 2.71
C TYR A 328 5.06 12.10 3.11
N GLY A 329 6.28 11.58 3.21
CA GLY A 329 7.48 12.37 3.55
C GLY A 329 7.76 13.50 2.56
N ILE A 330 7.48 13.28 1.27
CA ILE A 330 7.75 14.27 0.21
C ILE A 330 6.57 15.24 0.04
N SER A 331 5.33 14.75 0.04
CA SER A 331 4.19 15.49 -0.48
C SER A 331 3.07 15.77 0.52
N HIS A 332 3.01 15.09 1.67
CA HIS A 332 1.96 15.34 2.66
C HIS A 332 2.36 16.52 3.57
N PRO A 333 1.74 17.71 3.44
CA PRO A 333 2.28 18.95 4.03
C PRO A 333 2.36 18.92 5.57
N LYS A 334 1.28 18.50 6.24
CA LYS A 334 1.25 18.45 7.71
C LYS A 334 2.13 17.34 8.29
N TYR A 335 2.15 16.17 7.66
CA TYR A 335 3.02 15.05 8.00
C TYR A 335 4.49 15.43 7.83
N ARG A 336 4.89 15.97 6.67
CA ARG A 336 6.27 16.42 6.40
C ARG A 336 6.75 17.44 7.45
N ALA A 337 5.92 18.42 7.79
CA ALA A 337 6.27 19.38 8.85
C ALA A 337 6.49 18.71 10.21
N ALA A 338 5.63 17.76 10.60
CA ALA A 338 5.79 17.01 11.85
C ALA A 338 7.00 16.05 11.82
N LEU A 339 7.27 15.43 10.67
CA LEU A 339 8.41 14.54 10.43
C LEU A 339 9.73 15.30 10.61
N ILE A 340 9.89 16.44 9.93
CA ILE A 340 11.12 17.27 10.02
C ILE A 340 11.35 17.73 11.46
N LYS A 341 10.28 18.12 12.17
CA LYS A 341 10.39 18.52 13.59
C LYS A 341 10.82 17.39 14.51
N THR A 342 10.40 16.15 14.23
CA THR A 342 10.62 14.99 15.12
C THR A 342 11.90 14.24 14.78
N PHE A 343 12.22 14.15 13.49
CA PHE A 343 13.39 13.46 12.93
C PHE A 343 14.06 14.35 11.87
N PRO A 344 14.86 15.36 12.28
CA PRO A 344 15.49 16.29 11.34
C PRO A 344 16.38 15.62 10.29
N SER A 345 16.99 14.47 10.62
CA SER A 345 17.80 13.67 9.70
C SER A 345 17.03 13.06 8.52
N LEU A 346 15.70 12.98 8.60
CA LEU A 346 14.83 12.49 7.53
C LEU A 346 14.25 13.62 6.66
N ALA A 347 14.69 14.87 6.87
CA ALA A 347 14.23 16.01 6.10
C ALA A 347 14.77 15.95 4.65
N CYS A 348 13.92 15.58 3.70
CA CYS A 348 14.21 15.79 2.28
C CYS A 348 13.84 17.22 1.87
N GLY A 349 14.85 18.01 1.48
CA GLY A 349 14.74 19.38 0.96
C GLY A 349 15.23 20.45 1.94
N SER A 350 15.94 21.46 1.40
CA SER A 350 16.52 22.57 2.16
C SER A 350 15.50 23.33 3.00
N GLU A 351 15.93 23.73 4.20
CA GLU A 351 15.19 24.53 5.18
C GLU A 351 14.53 25.75 4.53
N ASN A 352 13.21 25.71 4.42
CA ASN A 352 12.35 26.88 4.31
C ASN A 352 11.03 26.55 5.02
N VAL A 353 11.13 26.19 6.31
CA VAL A 353 9.97 26.21 7.20
C VAL A 353 9.80 27.67 7.59
N VAL A 354 9.02 28.42 6.81
CA VAL A 354 8.56 29.75 7.23
C VAL A 354 7.63 29.54 8.41
N ASP A 355 8.13 29.86 9.61
CA ASP A 355 7.35 29.92 10.84
C ASP A 355 6.13 30.82 10.64
N THR A 356 4.97 30.20 10.43
CA THR A 356 3.70 30.93 10.27
C THR A 356 3.03 31.19 11.62
N GLN A 357 3.81 31.45 12.68
CA GLN A 357 3.29 31.67 14.04
C GLN A 357 3.78 32.93 14.79
N SER A 358 4.55 33.83 14.17
CA SER A 358 4.92 35.10 14.84
C SER A 358 4.76 36.31 13.92
N ALA A 359 3.51 36.65 13.58
CA ALA A 359 3.17 37.97 13.04
C ALA A 359 1.72 38.33 13.40
N ALA A 360 1.37 38.23 14.67
CA ALA A 360 0.08 38.68 15.18
C ALA A 360 0.18 39.10 16.64
N THR A 361 1.17 39.94 17.00
CA THR A 361 1.12 40.72 18.24
C THR A 361 2.11 41.87 18.15
N GLY A 362 1.60 43.10 18.17
CA GLY A 362 2.44 44.30 18.29
C GLY A 362 2.11 45.39 17.29
N LEU A 363 0.88 45.91 17.31
CA LEU A 363 0.56 47.26 16.84
C LEU A 363 -0.73 47.71 17.53
N THR A 364 -0.57 48.14 18.78
CA THR A 364 -1.56 48.96 19.49
C THR A 364 -0.83 50.20 20.00
N THR A 365 -1.08 51.30 19.30
CA THR A 365 -1.33 52.67 19.82
C THR A 365 -0.40 53.23 20.89
N ALA A 366 0.44 54.19 20.47
CA ALA A 366 0.79 55.36 21.27
C ALA A 366 1.01 56.56 20.34
N VAL A 367 -0.07 57.25 20.00
CA VAL A 367 -0.01 58.65 19.55
C VAL A 367 -0.40 59.47 20.78
N ILE A 368 0.58 60.12 21.40
CA ILE A 368 0.34 61.12 22.44
C ILE A 368 0.19 62.45 21.71
N GLU A 369 -1.04 62.99 21.71
CA GLU A 369 -1.30 64.40 21.46
C GLU A 369 -0.71 65.21 22.63
N GLU A 370 0.25 66.10 22.35
CA GLU A 370 0.53 67.25 23.20
C GLU A 370 -0.13 68.47 22.59
N LYS A 371 -1.12 69.03 23.32
CA LYS A 371 -1.84 70.24 22.97
C LYS A 371 -1.14 71.45 23.64
N PRO A 372 -0.96 72.58 22.94
CA PRO A 372 -0.29 73.76 23.51
C PRO A 372 -1.28 74.66 24.25
N THR A 373 -0.86 75.29 25.35
CA THR A 373 -1.29 76.66 25.72
C THR A 373 -0.53 77.22 26.92
N ALA A 374 -0.03 78.45 26.70
CA ALA A 374 0.12 79.60 27.61
C ALA A 374 1.07 79.49 28.82
#